data_AF-A0A848KKY9-F1
#
_entry.id   AF-A0A848KKY9-F1
#
_cell.length_a   1.000
_cell.length_b   1.000
_cell.length_c   1.000
_cell.angle_alpha   90.00
_cell.angle_beta   90.00
_cell.angle_gamma   90.00
#
_symmetry.space_group_name_H-M   'P 1'
#
loop_
_entity.id
_entity.type
_entity.pdbx_description
1 polymer ?
#
loop_
_entity_poly.entity_id
_entity_poly.type
_entity_poly.pdbx_seq_one_letter_code
_entity_poly.pdbx_strand_id
1 'polypeptide(L)' 'MTDTAKADLERELGVHVPAVEQLSGAECAALLTMFQKARADEKVALHKAIDDALGQLPWVMRGPAKKIMFGRRAG' A
#
# COMPACT_ATOMS: atom_id res chain seq x y z
N MET A 1 21.03 -20.64 6.58
CA MET A 1 21.20 -19.20 6.28
C MET A 1 19.88 -18.76 5.66
N THR A 2 18.97 -18.18 6.45
CA THR A 2 17.65 -17.77 5.97
C THR A 2 17.83 -16.60 5.00
N ASP A 3 17.38 -16.78 3.77
CA ASP A 3 17.43 -15.77 2.72
C ASP A 3 16.51 -14.61 3.10
N THR A 4 17.08 -13.49 3.55
CA THR A 4 16.35 -12.32 4.07
C THR A 4 15.35 -11.78 3.06
N ALA A 5 15.68 -11.81 1.76
CA ALA A 5 14.79 -11.34 0.70
C ALA A 5 13.51 -12.16 0.60
N LYS A 6 13.61 -13.48 0.83
CA LYS A 6 12.46 -14.38 0.84
C LYS A 6 11.53 -14.10 2.02
N ALA A 7 12.10 -13.96 3.22
CA ALA A 7 11.35 -13.64 4.44
C ALA A 7 10.66 -12.26 4.35
N ASP A 8 11.33 -11.29 3.73
CA ASP A 8 10.77 -9.96 3.52
C ASP A 8 9.61 -9.97 2.51
N LEU A 9 9.71 -10.77 1.44
CA LEU A 9 8.63 -10.94 0.47
C LEU A 9 7.41 -11.64 1.09
N GLU A 10 7.59 -12.72 1.86
CA GLU A 10 6.48 -13.39 2.55
C GLU A 10 5.77 -12.48 3.55
N ARG A 11 6.54 -11.66 4.27
CA ARG A 11 5.98 -10.64 5.18
C ARG A 11 5.14 -9.61 4.42
N GLU A 12 5.60 -9.17 3.25
CA GLU A 12 4.87 -8.18 2.44
C GLU A 12 3.56 -8.76 1.88
N LEU A 13 3.59 -10.04 1.46
CA LEU A 13 2.43 -10.79 0.99
C LEU A 13 1.42 -11.10 2.10
N GLY A 14 1.89 -11.19 3.36
CA GLY A 14 1.06 -11.47 4.53
C GLY A 14 0.56 -12.92 4.63
N VAL A 15 0.99 -13.77 3.70
CA VAL A 15 0.69 -15.20 3.62
C VAL A 15 1.92 -15.94 3.13
N HIS A 16 2.08 -17.18 3.57
CA HIS A 16 3.10 -18.05 3.00
C HIS A 16 2.66 -18.52 1.61
N VAL A 17 3.51 -18.33 0.61
CA VAL A 17 3.24 -18.71 -0.78
C VAL A 17 4.29 -19.73 -1.23
N PRO A 18 3.92 -21.00 -1.45
CA PRO A 18 4.89 -22.06 -1.80
C PRO A 18 5.72 -21.77 -3.06
N ALA A 19 5.19 -20.98 -4.00
CA ALA A 19 5.92 -20.57 -5.19
C ALA A 19 7.15 -19.69 -4.88
N VAL A 20 7.15 -18.96 -3.76
CA VAL A 20 8.29 -18.13 -3.32
C VAL A 20 9.48 -19.01 -2.93
N GLU A 21 9.27 -20.29 -2.65
CA GLU A 21 10.36 -21.24 -2.37
C GLU A 21 11.20 -21.61 -3.59
N GLN A 22 10.63 -21.44 -4.79
CA GLN A 22 11.30 -21.76 -6.04
C GLN A 22 12.10 -20.58 -6.59
N LEU A 23 11.98 -19.41 -5.96
CA LEU A 23 12.65 -18.20 -6.37
C LEU A 23 14.02 -18.09 -5.72
N SER A 24 14.98 -17.59 -6.49
CA SER A 24 16.25 -17.10 -5.96
C SER A 24 16.04 -15.85 -5.10
N GLY A 25 16.99 -15.55 -4.22
CA GLY A 25 16.96 -14.31 -3.43
C GLY A 25 16.90 -13.04 -4.28
N ALA A 26 17.52 -13.04 -5.47
CA ALA A 26 17.46 -11.92 -6.41
C ALA A 26 16.05 -11.71 -7.00
N GLU A 27 15.37 -12.80 -7.36
CA GLU A 27 13.98 -12.76 -7.83
C GLU A 27 13.03 -12.33 -6.72
N CYS A 28 13.25 -12.79 -5.47
CA CYS A 28 12.49 -12.35 -4.32
C CYS A 28 12.64 -10.85 -4.08
N ALA A 29 13.86 -10.32 -4.15
CA ALA A 29 14.14 -8.89 -3.99
C ALA A 29 13.48 -8.03 -5.09
N ALA A 30 13.50 -8.52 -6.33
CA ALA A 30 12.84 -7.86 -7.46
C ALA A 30 11.32 -7.80 -7.27
N LEU A 31 10.69 -8.93 -6.92
CA LEU A 31 9.25 -8.99 -6.64
C LEU A 31 8.87 -8.11 -5.45
N LEU A 32 9.66 -8.13 -4.38
CA LEU A 32 9.44 -7.28 -3.21
C LEU A 32 9.40 -5.80 -3.60
N THR A 33 10.35 -5.37 -4.43
CA THR A 33 10.40 -3.99 -4.96
C THR A 33 9.16 -3.66 -5.78
N MET A 34 8.70 -4.58 -6.63
CA MET A 34 7.48 -4.40 -7.43
C MET A 34 6.23 -4.26 -6.55
N PHE A 35 6.07 -5.12 -5.53
CA PHE A 35 4.95 -5.06 -4.60
C PHE A 35 4.93 -3.76 -3.79
N GLN A 36 6.09 -3.35 -3.27
CA GLN A 36 6.22 -2.10 -2.52
C GLN A 36 5.86 -0.89 -3.38
N LYS A 37 6.35 -0.87 -4.63
CA LYS A 37 5.99 0.18 -5.60
C LYS A 37 4.50 0.19 -5.91
N ALA A 38 3.90 -0.96 -6.19
CA ALA A 38 2.48 -1.07 -6.48
C ALA A 38 1.61 -0.56 -5.32
N ARG A 39 1.96 -0.91 -4.07
CA ARG A 39 1.27 -0.39 -2.87
C ARG A 39 1.44 1.11 -2.68
N ALA A 40 2.62 1.65 -2.97
CA ALA A 40 2.84 3.09 -2.92
C ALA A 40 1.96 3.81 -3.96
N ASP A 41 1.94 3.29 -5.18
CA ASP A 41 1.14 3.84 -6.28
C ASP A 41 -0.38 3.74 -5.97
N GLU A 42 -0.84 2.64 -5.37
CA GLU A 42 -2.23 2.46 -4.91
C GLU A 42 -2.62 3.46 -3.82
N LYS A 43 -1.75 3.69 -2.83
CA LYS A 43 -1.98 4.71 -1.79
C LYS A 43 -2.10 6.11 -2.38
N VAL A 44 -1.28 6.44 -3.37
CA VAL A 44 -1.34 7.74 -4.06
C VAL A 44 -2.64 7.85 -4.86
N ALA A 45 -3.02 6.80 -5.60
CA ALA A 45 -4.27 6.76 -6.35
C ALA A 45 -5.50 6.91 -5.44
N LEU A 46 -5.50 6.25 -4.29
CA LEU A 46 -6.57 6.35 -3.30
C LEU A 46 -6.68 7.76 -2.72
N HIS A 47 -5.57 8.38 -2.31
CA HIS A 47 -5.59 9.77 -1.83
C HIS A 47 -6.11 10.73 -2.90
N LYS A 48 -5.68 10.55 -4.15
CA LYS A 48 -6.18 11.35 -5.27
C LYS A 48 -7.69 11.20 -5.45
N ALA A 49 -8.21 9.97 -5.44
CA ALA A 49 -9.65 9.74 -5.55
C ALA A 49 -10.45 10.39 -4.41
N ILE A 50 -9.91 10.36 -3.20
CA ILE A 50 -10.49 11.03 -2.03
C ILE A 50 -10.50 12.54 -2.22
N ASP A 51 -9.38 13.13 -2.62
CA ASP A 51 -9.27 14.57 -2.83
C ASP A 51 -10.18 15.04 -3.98
N ASP A 52 -10.30 14.26 -5.05
CA ASP A 52 -11.21 14.52 -6.17
C ASP A 52 -12.68 14.48 -5.69
N ALA A 53 -13.06 13.49 -4.88
CA ALA A 53 -14.41 13.38 -4.32
C ALA A 53 -14.75 14.53 -3.36
N LEU A 54 -13.81 14.94 -2.52
CA LEU A 54 -13.99 16.07 -1.60
C LEU A 54 -13.90 17.42 -2.32
N GLY A 55 -13.20 17.48 -3.45
CA GLY A 55 -13.14 18.63 -4.33
C GLY A 55 -14.53 19.09 -4.79
N GLN A 56 -15.47 18.15 -4.93
CA GLN A 56 -16.87 18.40 -5.27
C GLN A 56 -17.67 19.07 -4.15
N LEU A 57 -17.18 19.05 -2.90
CA LEU A 57 -17.83 19.72 -1.78
C LEU A 57 -17.43 21.20 -1.68
N PRO A 58 -18.34 22.08 -1.19
CA PRO A 58 -17.97 23.42 -0.76
C PRO A 58 -16.81 23.38 0.23
N TRP A 59 -15.85 24.31 0.09
CA TRP A 59 -14.58 24.29 0.82
C TRP A 59 -14.73 24.18 2.35
N VAL A 60 -15.75 24.81 2.91
CA VAL A 60 -16.07 24.79 4.36
C VAL A 60 -16.43 23.38 4.87
N MET A 61 -16.93 22.49 4.01
CA MET A 61 -17.38 21.15 4.37
C MET A 61 -16.32 20.07 4.15
N ARG A 62 -15.19 20.38 3.49
CA ARG A 62 -14.14 19.39 3.17
C ARG A 62 -13.49 18.78 4.42
N GLY A 63 -13.18 19.61 5.42
CA GLY A 63 -12.58 19.17 6.68
C GLY A 63 -13.49 18.23 7.49
N PRO A 64 -14.76 18.62 7.75
CA PRO A 64 -15.75 17.74 8.37
C PRO A 64 -15.94 16.41 7.61
N ALA A 65 -16.03 16.45 6.28
CA ALA A 65 -16.17 15.24 5.47
C ALA A 65 -14.96 14.30 5.58
N LYS A 66 -13.72 14.82 5.54
CA LYS A 66 -12.51 14.01 5.82
C LYS A 66 -12.58 13.33 7.19
N LYS A 67 -13.03 14.06 8.21
CA LYS A 67 -13.10 13.54 9.58
C LYS A 67 -14.15 12.44 9.75
N ILE A 68 -15.27 12.50 9.01
CA ILE A 68 -16.30 11.45 9.00
C ILE A 68 -15.80 10.21 8.25
N MET A 69 -15.20 10.39 7.08
CA MET A 69 -14.75 9.27 6.22
C MET A 69 -13.53 8.53 6.77
N PHE A 70 -12.60 9.23 7.43
CA PHE A 70 -11.30 8.67 7.85
C PHE A 70 -11.06 8.67 9.36
N GLY A 71 -12.01 9.19 10.16
CA GLY A 71 -11.90 9.25 11.61
C GLY A 71 -10.76 10.15 12.12
N ARG A 72 -10.35 9.96 13.38
CA ARG A 72 -9.36 10.80 14.10
C ARG A 72 -7.92 10.73 13.54
N ARG A 73 -7.67 9.95 12.48
CA ARG A 73 -6.34 9.79 11.85
C ARG A 73 -6.07 10.75 10.69
N ALA A 74 -7.04 11.59 10.31
CA ALA A 74 -6.94 12.52 9.19
C ALA A 74 -6.52 13.96 9.58
N GLY A 75 -5.81 14.11 10.70
CA GLY A 75 -5.27 15.39 11.17
C GLY A 75 -3.84 15.60 10.71
#